data_AF-A0A4W6DYW5-F1
#
_entry.id   AF-A0A4W6DYW5-F1
#
_cell.length_a   1.000
_cell.length_b   1.000
_cell.length_c   1.000
_cell.angle_alpha   90.00
_cell.angle_beta   90.00
_cell.angle_gamma   90.00
#
_symmetry.space_group_name_H-M   'P 1'
#
loop_
_entity.id
_entity.type
_entity.pdbx_description
1 polymer ?
#
loop_
_entity_poly.entity_id
_entity_poly.type
_entity_poly.pdbx_seq_one_letter_code
_entity_poly.pdbx_strand_id
1 'polypeptide(L)'
;MVVLMDPMEDPDDILRANRSREKTYMFDVAFDYSASQEEVYRATTRGLIEGLISGYNATVFAYGPTGCGKTYTMLGTDKEPGIYVRTLNDLFRAIEETSDDMLYSVSMSYLEVRTFSHNLFHVFSSRTHRII
;
A
#
# COMPACT_ATOMS: atom_id res chain seq x y z
N MET A 1 -11.25 -7.22 -13.66
CA MET A 1 -12.72 -6.99 -13.58
C MET A 1 -13.20 -7.58 -12.26
N VAL A 2 -13.91 -6.80 -11.43
CA VAL A 2 -14.44 -7.23 -10.13
C VAL A 2 -15.96 -7.11 -10.20
N VAL A 3 -16.69 -8.16 -9.78
CA VAL A 3 -18.15 -8.18 -9.78
C VAL A 3 -18.64 -8.16 -8.33
N LEU A 4 -19.49 -7.20 -8.00
CA LEU A 4 -20.15 -7.08 -6.71
C LEU A 4 -21.63 -7.44 -6.87
N MET A 5 -22.07 -8.46 -6.12
CA MET A 5 -23.46 -8.91 -6.10
C MET A 5 -24.24 -8.22 -4.98
N ASP A 6 -25.46 -7.77 -5.27
CA ASP A 6 -26.38 -7.24 -4.26
C ASP A 6 -26.98 -8.40 -3.41
N PRO A 7 -26.74 -8.43 -2.09
CA PRO A 7 -27.16 -9.54 -1.23
C PRO A 7 -28.66 -9.57 -0.93
N MET A 8 -29.45 -8.53 -1.24
CA MET A 8 -30.88 -8.51 -0.90
C MET A 8 -31.75 -9.33 -1.85
N GLU A 9 -32.59 -10.18 -1.25
CA GLU A 9 -33.91 -10.56 -1.76
C GLU A 9 -34.94 -9.80 -0.93
N ASP A 10 -35.18 -8.53 -1.25
CA ASP A 10 -36.34 -7.82 -0.69
C ASP A 10 -37.49 -7.95 -1.70
N PRO A 11 -38.49 -8.82 -1.46
CA PRO A 11 -39.60 -9.03 -2.38
C PRO A 11 -40.49 -7.79 -2.56
N ASP A 12 -40.37 -6.77 -1.69
CA ASP A 12 -41.13 -5.52 -1.77
C ASP A 12 -40.37 -4.39 -2.50
N ASP A 13 -39.13 -4.60 -2.97
CA ASP A 13 -38.36 -3.59 -3.72
C ASP A 13 -38.66 -3.62 -5.23
N ILE A 14 -39.89 -3.21 -5.56
CA ILE A 14 -40.43 -3.13 -6.93
C ILE A 14 -39.60 -2.19 -7.83
N LEU A 15 -38.85 -1.23 -7.25
CA LEU A 15 -38.01 -0.28 -7.97
C LEU A 15 -36.70 -0.91 -8.49
N ARG A 16 -36.30 -2.07 -7.95
CA ARG A 16 -35.10 -2.80 -8.37
C ARG A 16 -35.37 -4.07 -9.18
N ALA A 17 -36.63 -4.44 -9.38
CA ALA A 17 -37.04 -5.67 -10.07
C ALA A 17 -36.42 -5.87 -11.48
N ASN A 18 -36.08 -4.80 -12.20
CA ASN A 18 -35.47 -4.84 -13.54
C ASN A 18 -33.99 -4.42 -13.59
N ARG A 19 -33.33 -4.18 -12.44
CA ARG A 19 -31.89 -3.85 -12.43
C ARG A 19 -31.07 -5.12 -12.27
N SER A 20 -29.98 -5.22 -13.05
CA SER A 20 -28.96 -6.23 -12.81
C SER A 20 -28.47 -6.17 -11.36
N ARG A 21 -28.49 -7.31 -10.68
CA ARG A 21 -27.97 -7.48 -9.31
C ARG A 21 -26.44 -7.44 -9.25
N GLU A 22 -25.81 -7.47 -10.42
CA GLU A 22 -24.37 -7.44 -10.58
C GLU A 22 -23.90 -6.03 -10.95
N LYS A 23 -22.97 -5.51 -10.17
CA LYS A 23 -22.22 -4.30 -10.51
C LYS A 23 -20.78 -4.67 -10.80
N THR A 24 -20.33 -4.31 -11.99
CA THR A 24 -18.97 -4.57 -12.45
C THR A 24 -18.09 -3.34 -12.28
N TYR A 25 -16.88 -3.55 -11.75
CA TYR A 25 -15.85 -2.54 -11.56
C TYR A 25 -14.58 -2.96 -12.31
N MET A 26 -13.90 -1.97 -12.90
CA MET A 26 -12.62 -2.17 -13.59
C MET A 26 -11.52 -1.40 -12.86
N PHE A 27 -10.38 -2.06 -12.73
CA PHE A 27 -9.15 -1.57 -12.10
C PHE A 27 -7.98 -2.06 -12.94
N ASP A 28 -6.83 -1.40 -12.85
CA ASP A 28 -5.60 -1.82 -13.54
C ASP A 28 -5.18 -3.23 -13.13
N VAL A 29 -5.33 -3.54 -11.84
CA VAL A 29 -5.12 -4.87 -11.27
C VAL A 29 -6.10 -5.10 -10.12
N ALA A 30 -6.50 -6.36 -9.93
CA ALA A 30 -7.34 -6.78 -8.80
C ALA A 30 -6.74 -8.05 -8.19
N PHE A 31 -6.77 -8.12 -6.86
CA PHE A 31 -6.24 -9.23 -6.08
C PHE A 31 -7.35 -9.81 -5.22
N ASP A 32 -7.40 -11.13 -5.11
CA ASP A 32 -8.23 -11.84 -4.14
C ASP A 32 -7.35 -12.46 -3.04
N TYR A 33 -7.92 -13.33 -2.22
CA TYR A 33 -7.21 -13.99 -1.12
C TYR A 33 -6.09 -14.94 -1.57
N SER A 34 -6.05 -15.32 -2.85
CA SER A 34 -5.00 -16.21 -3.39
C SER A 34 -3.70 -15.45 -3.66
N ALA A 35 -3.76 -14.13 -3.80
CA ALA A 35 -2.60 -13.29 -4.02
C ALA A 35 -1.75 -13.16 -2.76
N SER A 36 -0.47 -13.47 -2.92
CA SER A 36 0.55 -13.27 -1.89
C SER A 36 0.96 -11.79 -1.78
N GLN A 37 1.55 -11.42 -0.64
CA GLN A 37 2.12 -10.09 -0.42
C GLN A 37 3.21 -9.73 -1.46
N GLU A 38 3.89 -10.74 -2.01
CA GLU A 38 4.88 -10.54 -3.05
C GLU A 38 4.26 -10.21 -4.41
N GLU A 39 3.19 -10.90 -4.78
CA GLU A 39 2.48 -10.62 -6.03
C GLU A 39 1.86 -9.23 -6.02
N VAL A 40 1.25 -8.84 -4.90
CA VAL A 40 0.71 -7.48 -4.71
C VAL A 40 1.84 -6.45 -4.87
N TYR A 41 2.99 -6.66 -4.22
CA TYR A 41 4.14 -5.76 -4.35
C TYR A 41 4.66 -5.65 -5.79
N ARG A 42 4.86 -6.78 -6.48
CA ARG A 42 5.38 -6.83 -7.86
C ARG A 42 4.47 -6.11 -8.85
N ALA A 43 3.16 -6.27 -8.68
CA ALA A 43 2.18 -5.67 -9.59
C ALA A 43 1.82 -4.21 -9.26
N THR A 44 2.28 -3.66 -8.12
CA THR A 44 1.93 -2.28 -7.70
C THR A 44 3.14 -1.36 -7.60
N THR A 45 4.11 -1.64 -6.71
CA THR A 45 5.16 -0.67 -6.36
C THR A 45 6.54 -1.02 -6.90
N ARG A 46 6.79 -2.27 -7.30
CA ARG A 46 8.11 -2.69 -7.81
C ARG A 46 8.60 -1.83 -8.98
N GLY A 47 7.70 -1.50 -9.92
CA GLY A 47 8.01 -0.66 -11.08
C GLY A 47 8.30 0.81 -10.75
N LEU A 48 7.98 1.27 -9.54
CA LEU A 48 8.25 2.65 -9.12
C LEU A 48 9.73 2.86 -8.73
N ILE A 49 10.45 1.77 -8.42
CA ILE A 49 11.83 1.85 -7.88
C ILE A 49 12.80 2.46 -8.91
N GLU A 50 12.68 2.09 -10.18
CA GLU A 50 13.51 2.65 -11.25
C GLU A 50 13.30 4.17 -11.39
N GLY A 51 12.05 4.63 -11.26
CA GLY A 51 11.74 6.05 -11.23
C GLY A 51 12.33 6.76 -10.01
N LEU A 52 12.22 6.14 -8.83
CA LEU A 52 12.75 6.69 -7.57
C LEU A 52 14.27 6.91 -7.62
N ILE A 53 15.05 5.92 -8.08
CA ILE A 53 16.51 6.05 -8.20
C ILE A 53 16.93 7.05 -9.28
N SER A 54 16.08 7.27 -10.29
CA SER A 54 16.28 8.25 -11.35
C SER A 54 15.89 9.69 -10.94
N GLY A 55 15.44 9.88 -9.69
CA GLY A 55 15.08 11.20 -9.15
C GLY A 55 13.61 11.60 -9.34
N TYR A 56 12.74 10.68 -9.75
CA TYR A 56 11.30 10.92 -9.79
C TYR A 56 10.64 10.63 -8.44
N ASN A 57 9.58 11.36 -8.13
CA ASN A 57 8.78 11.14 -6.93
C ASN A 57 7.69 10.09 -7.19
N ALA A 58 7.51 9.17 -6.25
CA ALA A 58 6.40 8.22 -6.25
C ALA A 58 5.61 8.28 -4.94
N THR A 59 4.32 7.97 -4.98
CA THR A 59 3.47 7.95 -3.78
C THR A 59 2.49 6.80 -3.86
N VAL A 60 2.34 6.08 -2.75
CA VAL A 60 1.49 4.89 -2.64
C VAL A 60 0.52 5.08 -1.49
N PHE A 61 -0.77 4.90 -1.76
CA PHE A 61 -1.84 5.01 -0.76
C PHE A 61 -2.56 3.68 -0.59
N ALA A 62 -2.77 3.27 0.66
CA ALA A 62 -3.72 2.22 0.99
C ALA A 62 -5.03 2.86 1.47
N TYR A 63 -6.12 2.63 0.75
CA TYR A 63 -7.42 3.23 1.01
C TYR A 63 -8.51 2.18 1.20
N GLY A 64 -9.48 2.45 2.08
CA GLY A 64 -10.61 1.56 2.37
C GLY A 64 -11.08 1.65 3.82
N PRO A 65 -12.19 0.99 4.17
CA PRO A 65 -12.77 1.02 5.52
C PRO A 65 -11.89 0.32 6.57
N THR A 66 -12.10 0.59 7.86
CA THR A 66 -11.38 -0.10 8.94
C THR A 66 -11.58 -1.61 8.85
N GLY A 67 -10.51 -2.39 9.01
CA GLY A 67 -10.55 -3.85 8.91
C GLY A 67 -10.39 -4.41 7.49
N CYS A 68 -10.33 -3.60 6.43
CA CYS A 68 -10.21 -4.09 5.05
C CYS A 68 -8.79 -4.47 4.59
N GLY A 69 -7.82 -4.55 5.50
CA GLY A 69 -6.45 -4.98 5.17
C GLY A 69 -5.42 -3.90 4.83
N LYS A 70 -5.74 -2.59 4.90
CA LYS A 70 -4.77 -1.50 4.59
C LYS A 70 -3.40 -1.67 5.28
N THR A 71 -3.41 -1.88 6.59
CA THR A 71 -2.17 -2.06 7.39
C THR A 71 -1.46 -3.35 7.02
N TYR A 72 -2.21 -4.42 6.74
CA TYR A 72 -1.64 -5.69 6.29
C TYR A 72 -0.97 -5.54 4.92
N THR A 73 -1.57 -4.84 3.97
CA THR A 73 -0.95 -4.59 2.65
C THR A 73 0.32 -3.73 2.76
N MET A 74 0.28 -2.65 3.55
CA MET A 74 1.43 -1.72 3.66
C MET A 74 2.56 -2.26 4.53
N LEU A 75 2.25 -2.67 5.77
CA LEU A 75 3.25 -3.14 6.75
C LEU A 75 3.45 -4.66 6.66
N GLY A 76 2.36 -5.40 6.55
CA GLY A 76 2.36 -6.87 6.61
C GLY A 76 2.56 -7.41 8.02
N THR A 77 3.06 -8.63 8.09
CA THR A 77 3.46 -9.31 9.33
C THR A 77 4.92 -9.71 9.24
N ASP A 78 5.53 -10.12 10.35
CA ASP A 78 6.93 -10.56 10.37
C ASP A 78 7.18 -11.75 9.42
N LYS A 79 6.18 -12.63 9.25
CA LYS A 79 6.26 -13.79 8.35
C LYS A 79 5.95 -13.44 6.90
N GLU A 80 5.08 -12.45 6.70
CA GLU A 80 4.63 -12.00 5.39
C GLU A 80 4.76 -10.47 5.28
N PRO A 81 5.98 -9.96 5.03
CA PRO A 81 6.23 -8.53 4.96
C PRO A 81 5.43 -7.88 3.83
N GLY A 82 4.87 -6.71 4.11
CA GLY A 82 4.08 -5.94 3.16
C GLY A 82 4.92 -5.10 2.20
N ILE A 83 4.24 -4.17 1.52
CA ILE A 83 4.82 -3.28 0.51
C ILE A 83 6.02 -2.50 1.05
N TYR A 84 5.94 -2.01 2.29
CA TYR A 84 6.95 -1.13 2.88
C TYR A 84 8.35 -1.77 2.93
N VAL A 85 8.46 -2.95 3.53
CA VAL A 85 9.75 -3.65 3.69
C VAL A 85 10.29 -4.10 2.34
N ARG A 86 9.42 -4.60 1.46
CA ARG A 86 9.81 -5.08 0.12
C ARG A 86 10.34 -3.96 -0.76
N THR A 87 9.67 -2.80 -0.74
CA THR A 87 10.10 -1.62 -1.50
C THR A 87 11.45 -1.11 -1.01
N LEU A 88 11.67 -1.03 0.30
CA LEU A 88 12.96 -0.61 0.85
C LEU A 88 14.09 -1.57 0.48
N ASN A 89 13.86 -2.89 0.58
CA ASN A 89 14.87 -3.88 0.23
C ASN A 89 15.32 -3.77 -1.23
N ASP A 90 14.38 -3.67 -2.17
CA ASP A 90 14.72 -3.53 -3.59
C ASP A 90 15.28 -2.14 -3.91
N LEU A 91 14.89 -1.08 -3.19
CA LEU A 91 15.49 0.24 -3.31
C LEU A 91 16.97 0.21 -2.92
N PHE A 92 17.31 -0.37 -1.77
CA PHE A 92 18.72 -0.48 -1.35
C PHE A 92 19.53 -1.37 -2.29
N ARG A 93 18.96 -2.47 -2.78
CA ARG A 93 19.63 -3.31 -3.79
C ARG A 93 19.90 -2.55 -5.09
N ALA A 94 18.93 -1.78 -5.59
CA ALA A 94 19.11 -0.97 -6.80
C ALA A 94 20.18 0.12 -6.62
N ILE A 95 20.27 0.70 -5.42
CA ILE A 95 21.33 1.65 -5.06
C ILE A 95 22.70 0.98 -5.08
N GLU A 96 22.85 -0.21 -4.46
CA GLU A 96 24.10 -0.96 -4.48
C GLU A 96 24.54 -1.32 -5.91
N GLU A 97 23.60 -1.78 -6.74
CA GLU A 97 23.84 -2.14 -8.14
C GLU A 97 24.28 -0.94 -9.01
N THR A 98 23.97 0.30 -8.60
CA THR A 98 24.31 1.54 -9.34
C THR A 98 25.38 2.37 -8.62
N SER A 99 25.96 1.85 -7.52
CA SER A 99 26.85 2.62 -6.63
C SER A 99 28.21 2.96 -7.25
N ASP A 100 28.62 2.28 -8.31
CA ASP A 100 29.86 2.56 -9.03
C ASP A 100 29.80 3.88 -9.82
N ASP A 101 28.60 4.29 -10.26
CA ASP A 101 28.39 5.46 -11.12
C ASP A 101 27.77 6.67 -10.38
N MET A 102 27.13 6.44 -9.23
CA MET A 102 26.30 7.43 -8.53
C MET A 102 26.49 7.40 -7.01
N LEU A 103 26.53 8.58 -6.39
CA LEU A 103 26.53 8.72 -4.93
C LEU A 103 25.11 8.95 -4.42
N TYR A 104 24.63 8.08 -3.53
CA TYR A 104 23.29 8.14 -2.96
C TYR A 104 23.33 8.53 -1.48
N SER A 105 22.35 9.33 -1.05
CA SER A 105 22.06 9.60 0.38
C SER A 105 20.59 9.33 0.62
N VAL A 106 20.27 8.38 1.50
CA VAL A 106 18.90 7.94 1.77
C VAL A 106 18.51 8.33 3.19
N SER A 107 17.41 9.07 3.32
CA SER A 107 16.79 9.41 4.61
C SER A 107 15.34 8.98 4.62
N MET A 108 14.89 8.37 5.72
CA MET A 108 13.51 7.96 5.88
C MET A 108 12.89 8.50 7.18
N SER A 109 11.61 8.89 7.13
CA SER A 109 10.81 9.24 8.30
C SER A 109 9.45 8.55 8.26
N TYR A 110 8.91 8.21 9.45
CA TYR A 110 7.56 7.65 9.59
C TYR A 110 6.74 8.54 10.53
N LEU A 111 5.61 9.01 10.01
CA LEU A 111 4.77 10.03 10.60
C LEU A 111 3.35 9.50 10.76
N GLU A 112 2.77 9.71 11.94
CA GLU A 112 1.36 9.45 12.19
C GLU A 112 0.61 10.78 12.22
N VAL A 113 -0.41 10.90 11.37
CA VAL A 113 -1.34 12.04 11.36
C VAL A 113 -2.61 11.63 12.08
N ARG A 114 -2.91 12.25 13.22
CA ARG A 114 -4.19 12.07 13.92
C ARG A 114 -5.10 13.25 13.66
N THR A 115 -6.19 13.01 12.92
CA THR A 115 -7.15 14.05 12.52
C THR A 115 -7.79 14.79 13.70
N PHE A 116 -7.93 14.14 14.86
CA PHE A 116 -8.59 14.74 16.02
C PHE A 116 -7.78 15.84 16.71
N SER A 117 -6.45 15.86 16.57
CA SER A 117 -5.61 16.79 17.34
C SER A 117 -4.76 17.73 16.49
N HIS A 118 -4.87 17.69 15.15
CA HIS A 118 -4.01 18.46 14.21
C HIS A 118 -2.51 18.39 14.53
N ASN A 119 -2.08 17.32 15.20
CA ASN A 119 -0.68 17.12 15.60
C ASN A 119 -0.05 16.06 14.71
N LEU A 120 1.17 16.35 14.26
CA LEU A 120 2.03 15.42 13.55
C LEU A 120 2.93 14.72 14.57
N PHE A 121 2.81 13.40 14.69
CA PHE A 121 3.65 12.62 15.59
C PHE A 121 4.72 11.89 14.80
N HIS A 122 5.99 12.16 15.10
CA HIS A 122 7.11 11.38 14.56
C HIS A 122 7.25 10.07 15.32
N VAL A 123 6.87 8.97 14.69
CA VAL A 123 6.73 7.66 15.34
C VAL A 123 8.08 7.11 15.77
N PHE A 124 9.16 7.41 15.03
CA PHE A 124 10.52 7.07 15.44
C PHE A 124 11.09 8.00 16.54
N SER A 125 10.41 9.09 16.90
CA SER A 125 10.86 10.01 17.95
C SER A 125 10.30 9.61 19.32
N SER A 126 10.53 8.37 19.74
CA SER A 126 10.31 7.95 21.12
C SER A 126 11.67 7.79 21.81
N ARG A 127 12.11 8.89 22.45
CA ARG A 127 13.35 9.04 23.25
C ARG A 127 14.67 8.80 22.51
N THR A 128 15.30 9.89 22.10
CA THR A 128 16.77 9.97 21.99
C THR A 128 17.36 9.81 23.40
N HIS A 129 17.66 8.58 23.83
CA HIS A 129 18.70 8.40 24.84
C HIS A 129 20.03 8.45 24.10
N ARG A 130 20.76 9.53 24.40
CA ARG A 130 22.15 9.75 24.05
C ARG A 130 22.95 8.49 24.41
N ILE A 131 23.56 7.84 23.43
CA ILE A 131 24.62 6.86 23.65
C ILE A 131 25.84 7.41 22.93
N ILE A 132 26.74 7.95 23.77
CA ILE A 132 28.11 8.45 23.56
C ILE A 132 28.32 9.46 22.42
#